data_AF-A0A7S1HKK5-F1
#
_entry.id   AF-A0A7S1HKK5-F1
#
_cell.length_a   1.000
_cell.length_b   1.000
_cell.length_c   1.000
_cell.angle_alpha   90.00
_cell.angle_beta   90.00
_cell.angle_gamma   90.00
#
_symmetry.space_group_name_H-M   'P 1'
#
loop_
_entity.id
_entity.type
_entity.pdbx_description
1 polymer ?
#
loop_
_entity_poly.entity_id
_entity_poly.type
_entity_poly.pdbx_seq_one_letter_code
_entity_poly.pdbx_strand_id
1 'polypeptide(L)'
;EVDVLQLSLRAVRQTLKDLQLAIAGTIVMSDALADALNAMFQAKVPQLWLKGAWYSPTVGVWFQVLISRYEQWERWTRGGRPKSYWLPGFSNGQGFLTAMLQEVSRSRSGWAL
;
A
#
# COMPACT_ATOMS: atom_id res chain seq x y z
N GLU A 1 1.81 8.00 5.75
CA GLU A 1 1.28 7.52 4.46
C GLU A 1 2.37 6.90 3.59
N VAL A 2 3.37 7.67 3.16
CA VAL A 2 4.48 7.14 2.34
C VAL A 2 5.21 5.99 3.03
N ASP A 3 5.50 6.09 4.33
CA ASP A 3 6.18 5.01 5.07
C ASP A 3 5.38 3.70 5.10
N VAL A 4 4.05 3.81 5.22
CA VAL A 4 3.13 2.65 5.21
C VAL A 4 3.17 1.99 3.84
N LEU A 5 3.11 2.77 2.76
CA LEU A 5 3.25 2.25 1.40
C LEU A 5 4.62 1.58 1.19
N GLN A 6 5.71 2.17 1.68
CA GLN A 6 7.04 1.60 1.55
C GLN A 6 7.18 0.26 2.29
N LEU A 7 6.48 0.08 3.42
CA LEU A 7 6.43 -1.20 4.11
C LEU A 7 5.82 -2.28 3.22
N SER A 8 4.65 -2.03 2.63
CA SER A 8 3.98 -2.97 1.72
C SER A 8 4.84 -3.27 0.48
N LEU A 9 5.44 -2.24 -0.13
CA LEU A 9 6.31 -2.41 -1.31
C LEU A 9 7.53 -3.28 -1.00
N ARG A 10 8.16 -3.08 0.17
CA ARG A 10 9.30 -3.91 0.60
C ARG A 10 8.89 -5.36 0.83
N ALA A 11 7.77 -5.58 1.52
CA ALA A 11 7.26 -6.93 1.76
C ALA A 11 7.00 -7.67 0.44
N VAL A 12 6.29 -7.04 -0.49
CA VAL A 12 5.98 -7.64 -1.81
C VAL A 12 7.27 -7.94 -2.59
N ARG A 13 8.19 -6.98 -2.70
CA ARG A 13 9.44 -7.16 -3.44
C ARG A 13 10.29 -8.28 -2.85
N GLN A 14 10.43 -8.32 -1.53
CA GLN A 14 11.22 -9.34 -0.85
C GLN A 14 10.61 -10.73 -1.06
N THR A 15 9.31 -10.89 -0.78
CA THR A 15 8.62 -12.18 -0.97
C THR A 15 8.73 -12.70 -2.40
N LEU A 16 8.51 -11.84 -3.39
CA LEU A 16 8.57 -12.25 -4.81
C LEU A 16 9.99 -12.61 -5.24
N LYS A 17 11.00 -11.87 -4.79
CA LYS A 17 12.41 -12.18 -5.08
C LYS A 17 12.82 -13.51 -4.44
N ASP A 18 12.47 -13.73 -3.18
CA ASP A 18 12.79 -14.96 -2.47
C ASP A 18 12.07 -16.17 -3.07
N LEU A 19 10.82 -16.00 -3.51
CA LEU A 19 10.10 -17.05 -4.23
C LEU A 19 10.80 -17.46 -5.53
N GLN A 20 11.29 -16.49 -6.32
CA GLN A 20 12.05 -16.80 -7.55
C GLN A 20 13.31 -17.60 -7.23
N LEU A 21 14.05 -17.20 -6.20
CA LEU A 21 15.27 -17.89 -5.77
C LEU A 21 14.97 -19.29 -5.21
N ALA A 22 13.88 -19.45 -4.47
CA ALA A 22 13.48 -20.73 -3.89
C ALA A 22 13.03 -21.72 -4.96
N ILE A 23 12.26 -21.26 -5.95
CA ILE A 23 11.84 -22.06 -7.11
C ILE A 23 13.05 -22.49 -7.94
N ALA A 24 14.06 -21.61 -8.08
CA ALA A 24 15.31 -21.94 -8.75
C ALA A 24 16.24 -22.84 -7.91
N GLY A 25 15.86 -23.22 -6.69
CA GLY A 25 16.67 -24.04 -5.77
C GLY A 25 17.90 -23.32 -5.21
N THR A 26 17.98 -21.99 -5.36
CA THR A 26 19.11 -21.18 -4.85
C THR A 26 19.00 -20.93 -3.35
N ILE A 27 17.77 -20.83 -2.82
CA ILE A 27 17.50 -20.77 -1.38
C ILE A 27 16.48 -21.84 -1.00
N VAL A 28 16.39 -22.15 0.29
CA VAL A 28 15.41 -23.13 0.80
C VAL A 28 13.99 -22.54 0.72
N MET A 29 13.05 -23.32 0.18
CA MET A 29 11.62 -23.03 0.25
C MET A 29 11.16 -23.15 1.71
N SER A 30 10.97 -22.03 2.39
CA SER A 30 10.40 -22.00 3.73
C SER A 30 8.88 -22.15 3.68
N ASP A 31 8.26 -22.57 4.80
CA ASP A 31 6.80 -22.68 4.91
C ASP A 31 6.09 -21.37 4.56
N ALA A 32 6.65 -20.23 5.01
CA ALA A 32 6.10 -18.92 4.70
C ALA A 32 6.13 -18.58 3.19
N LEU A 33 7.17 -19.02 2.46
CA LEU A 33 7.25 -18.85 1.02
C LEU A 33 6.29 -19.81 0.30
N ALA A 34 6.23 -21.08 0.72
CA ALA A 34 5.29 -22.06 0.17
C ALA A 34 3.83 -21.60 0.33
N ASP A 35 3.47 -21.07 1.51
CA ASP A 35 2.15 -20.51 1.78
C ASP A 35 1.85 -19.29 0.93
N ALA A 36 2.83 -18.39 0.73
CA ALA A 36 2.67 -17.24 -0.14
C ALA A 36 2.43 -17.65 -1.60
N LEU A 37 3.18 -18.65 -2.09
CA LEU A 37 3.01 -19.21 -3.43
C LEU A 37 1.61 -19.82 -3.60
N ASN A 38 1.18 -20.66 -2.65
CA ASN A 38 -0.14 -21.29 -2.67
C ASN A 38 -1.27 -20.26 -2.58
N ALA A 39 -1.13 -19.22 -1.75
CA ALA A 39 -2.10 -18.14 -1.67
C ALA A 39 -2.26 -17.44 -3.03
N MET A 40 -1.17 -17.08 -3.70
CA MET A 40 -1.21 -16.45 -5.03
C MET A 40 -1.81 -17.38 -6.08
N PHE A 41 -1.49 -18.67 -6.06
CA PHE A 41 -2.09 -19.67 -6.95
C PHE A 41 -3.61 -19.76 -6.77
N GLN A 42 -4.10 -19.62 -5.53
CA GLN A 42 -5.53 -19.56 -5.20
C GLN A 42 -6.16 -18.16 -5.36
N ALA A 43 -5.46 -17.23 -6.00
CA ALA A 43 -5.85 -15.82 -6.16
C ALA A 43 -6.09 -15.07 -4.84
N LYS A 44 -5.57 -15.55 -3.71
CA LYS A 44 -5.65 -14.92 -2.39
C LYS A 44 -4.41 -14.07 -2.12
N VAL A 45 -4.59 -13.01 -1.33
CA VAL A 45 -3.47 -12.17 -0.89
C VAL A 45 -2.60 -12.96 0.12
N PRO A 46 -1.28 -13.07 -0.09
CA PRO A 46 -0.37 -13.67 0.88
C PRO A 46 -0.45 -12.99 2.25
N GLN A 47 -0.47 -13.79 3.33
CA GLN A 47 -0.51 -13.27 4.71
C GLN A 47 0.71 -12.38 5.04
N LEU A 48 1.86 -12.67 4.43
CA LEU A 48 3.07 -11.85 4.55
C LEU A 48 2.85 -10.40 4.11
N TRP A 49 1.92 -10.14 3.18
CA TRP A 49 1.63 -8.80 2.67
C TRP A 49 0.58 -8.06 3.48
N LEU A 50 -0.21 -8.77 4.29
CA LEU A 50 -1.33 -8.19 5.03
C LEU A 50 -0.92 -7.50 6.34
N LYS A 51 0.32 -7.69 6.81
CA LYS A 51 0.84 -6.97 7.99
C LYS A 51 0.94 -5.47 7.71
N GLY A 52 -0.04 -4.71 8.19
CA GLY A 52 -0.13 -3.26 7.97
C GLY A 52 -0.71 -2.85 6.61
N ALA A 53 -1.32 -3.79 5.87
CA ALA A 53 -1.96 -3.51 4.59
C ALA A 53 -3.49 -3.64 4.67
N TRP A 54 -4.14 -3.42 3.53
CA TRP A 54 -5.60 -3.48 3.40
C TRP A 54 -6.08 -4.85 2.91
N TYR A 55 -7.33 -5.16 3.26
CA TYR A 55 -8.04 -6.32 2.73
C TYR A 55 -8.40 -6.13 1.26
N SER A 56 -8.40 -7.22 0.49
CA SER A 56 -8.86 -7.25 -0.89
C SER A 56 -9.39 -8.65 -1.25
N PRO A 57 -10.41 -8.75 -2.11
CA PRO A 57 -11.00 -10.04 -2.48
C PRO A 57 -10.03 -10.94 -3.24
N THR A 58 -9.12 -10.38 -4.04
CA THR A 58 -8.13 -11.16 -4.78
C THR A 58 -6.77 -10.48 -4.78
N VAL A 59 -5.71 -11.26 -4.95
CA VAL A 59 -4.35 -10.73 -5.08
C VAL A 59 -4.18 -9.80 -6.28
N GLY A 60 -4.91 -10.06 -7.38
CA GLY A 60 -4.90 -9.20 -8.56
C GLY A 60 -5.45 -7.81 -8.27
N VAL A 61 -6.62 -7.74 -7.62
CA VAL A 61 -7.22 -6.45 -7.20
C VAL A 61 -6.33 -5.75 -6.18
N TRP A 62 -5.78 -6.50 -5.23
CA TRP A 62 -4.88 -5.97 -4.21
C TRP A 62 -3.65 -5.30 -4.83
N PHE A 63 -3.02 -5.97 -5.80
CA PHE A 63 -1.83 -5.47 -6.49
C PHE A 63 -2.13 -4.23 -7.34
N GLN A 64 -3.27 -4.20 -8.02
CA GLN A 64 -3.72 -3.00 -8.74
C GLN A 64 -3.89 -1.80 -7.79
N VAL A 65 -4.48 -2.01 -6.62
CA VAL A 65 -4.59 -0.94 -5.60
C VAL A 65 -3.21 -0.50 -5.10
N LEU A 66 -2.26 -1.42 -4.92
CA LEU A 66 -0.90 -1.10 -4.51
C LEU A 66 -0.21 -0.18 -5.55
N ILE A 67 -0.36 -0.48 -6.84
CA ILE A 67 0.18 0.34 -7.94
C ILE A 67 -0.50 1.72 -7.93
N SER A 68 -1.82 1.78 -7.90
CA SER A 68 -2.55 3.07 -7.89
C SER A 68 -2.20 3.93 -6.67
N ARG A 69 -1.97 3.32 -5.50
CA ARG A 69 -1.48 4.01 -4.31
C ARG A 69 -0.07 4.57 -4.52
N TYR A 70 0.83 3.78 -5.12
CA TYR A 70 2.16 4.25 -5.48
C TYR A 70 2.10 5.46 -6.43
N GLU A 71 1.32 5.38 -7.51
CA GLU A 71 1.18 6.47 -8.47
C GLU A 71 0.65 7.76 -7.83
N GLN A 72 -0.34 7.65 -6.94
CA GLN A 72 -0.86 8.81 -6.19
C GLN A 72 0.26 9.52 -5.43
N TRP A 73 1.04 8.77 -4.66
CA TRP A 73 2.09 9.35 -3.82
C TRP A 73 3.29 9.82 -4.64
N GLU A 74 3.65 9.12 -5.72
CA GLU A 74 4.68 9.59 -6.65
C GLU A 74 4.29 10.93 -7.28
N ARG A 75 3.07 11.04 -7.82
CA ARG A 75 2.57 12.29 -8.43
C ARG A 75 2.56 13.43 -7.43
N TRP A 76 2.09 13.19 -6.20
CA TRP A 76 2.06 14.23 -5.17
C TRP A 76 3.47 14.63 -4.73
N THR A 77 4.36 13.68 -4.45
CA THR A 77 5.71 14.00 -3.95
C THR A 77 6.59 14.68 -5.00
N ARG A 78 6.48 14.31 -6.28
CA ARG A 78 7.25 14.93 -7.36
C ARG A 78 6.60 16.19 -7.93
N GLY A 79 5.27 16.20 -8.06
CA GLY A 79 4.51 17.25 -8.74
C GLY A 79 3.87 18.29 -7.82
N GLY A 80 4.00 18.13 -6.51
CA GLY A 80 3.34 18.98 -5.52
C GLY A 80 1.86 18.63 -5.35
N ARG A 81 1.10 19.56 -4.76
CA ARG A 81 -0.30 19.33 -4.36
C ARG A 81 -1.18 18.97 -5.57
N PRO A 82 -1.86 17.80 -5.58
CA PRO A 82 -2.74 17.43 -6.68
C PRO A 82 -4.05 18.23 -6.65
N LYS A 83 -4.70 18.37 -7.81
CA LYS A 83 -6.00 19.05 -7.95
C LYS A 83 -7.18 18.23 -7.42
N SER A 84 -7.02 16.92 -7.35
CA SER A 84 -8.00 15.97 -6.83
C SER A 84 -7.29 14.84 -6.11
N TYR A 85 -7.96 14.25 -5.12
CA TYR A 85 -7.42 13.19 -4.29
C TYR A 85 -8.24 11.92 -4.47
N TRP A 86 -7.58 10.78 -4.68
CA TRP A 86 -8.24 9.48 -4.63
C TRP A 86 -8.29 9.02 -3.17
N LEU A 87 -9.39 9.34 -2.48
CA LEU A 87 -9.55 9.07 -1.04
C LEU A 87 -9.32 7.60 -0.64
N PRO A 88 -9.76 6.58 -1.41
CA PRO A 88 -9.45 5.18 -1.11
C PRO A 88 -7.95 4.82 -1.12
N GLY A 89 -7.10 5.66 -1.73
CA GLY A 89 -5.65 5.49 -1.76
C GLY A 89 -4.95 5.83 -0.45
N PHE A 90 -5.62 6.49 0.49
CA PHE A 90 -5.06 6.83 1.80
C PHE A 90 -5.12 5.64 2.75
N SER A 91 -4.13 5.55 3.63
CA SER A 91 -4.15 4.58 4.74
C SER A 91 -4.96 5.12 5.92
N ASN A 92 -4.95 6.45 6.12
CA ASN A 92 -5.77 7.14 7.10
C ASN A 92 -6.54 8.31 6.44
N GLY A 93 -7.68 8.00 5.82
CA GLY A 93 -8.54 9.00 5.19
C GLY A 93 -9.13 10.00 6.17
N GLN A 94 -9.46 9.60 7.39
CA GLN A 94 -9.99 10.50 8.43
C GLN A 94 -8.94 11.56 8.82
N GLY A 95 -7.70 11.13 9.07
CA GLY A 95 -6.59 12.03 9.39
C GLY A 95 -6.33 13.05 8.27
N PHE A 96 -6.47 12.64 7.01
CA PHE A 96 -6.41 13.55 5.88
C PHE A 96 -7.54 14.61 5.91
N LEU A 97 -8.79 14.19 6.14
CA LEU A 97 -9.92 15.12 6.23
C LEU A 97 -9.77 16.10 7.41
N THR A 98 -9.28 15.63 8.56
CA THR A 98 -8.97 16.51 9.69
C THR A 98 -7.87 17.51 9.36
N ALA A 99 -6.80 17.09 8.67
CA ALA A 99 -5.74 17.99 8.23
C ALA A 99 -6.24 19.05 7.24
N MET A 100 -7.11 18.66 6.31
CA MET A 100 -7.78 19.58 5.38
C MET A 100 -8.67 20.59 6.11
N LEU A 101 -9.44 20.16 7.10
CA LEU A 101 -10.26 21.06 7.93
C LEU A 101 -9.38 22.07 8.68
N GLN A 102 -8.30 21.60 9.30
CA GLN A 102 -7.33 22.46 9.98
C GLN A 102 -6.70 23.50 9.04
N GLU A 103 -6.35 23.10 7.82
CA GLU A 103 -5.82 24.00 6.81
C GLU A 103 -6.82 25.13 6.48
N VAL A 104 -8.08 24.76 6.24
CA VAL A 104 -9.14 25.73 5.91
C VAL A 104 -9.42 26.66 7.09
N SER A 105 -9.56 26.15 8.32
CA SER A 105 -9.81 26.98 9.51
C SER A 105 -8.67 27.97 9.76
N ARG A 106 -7.41 27.58 9.52
CA ARG A 106 -6.26 28.50 9.64
C ARG A 106 -6.24 29.58 8.55
N SER A 107 -6.82 29.32 7.38
CA SER A 107 -6.90 30.29 6.28
C SER A 107 -8.01 31.34 6.45
N ARG A 108 -8.96 31.12 7.37
CA ARG A 108 -10.13 31.99 7.58
C ARG A 108 -10.12 32.60 8.97
N SER A 109 -10.02 33.92 9.06
CA SER A 109 -10.13 34.65 10.33
C SER A 109 -11.49 34.39 10.99
N GLY A 110 -11.47 33.97 12.27
CA GLY A 110 -12.67 33.73 13.08
C GLY A 110 -13.24 32.31 13.04
N TRP A 111 -12.64 31.38 12.29
CA TRP A 111 -13.07 29.98 12.27
C TRP A 111 -12.31 29.18 13.34
N ALA A 112 -13.02 28.67 14.36
CA ALA A 112 -12.48 27.71 15.32
C ALA A 112 -12.47 26.28 14.74
N LEU A 113 -11.56 25.43 15.22
CA LEU A 113 -11.50 24.01 14.85
C LEU A 113 -12.53 23.19 15.63
#